data_AF-A0A4Q3YAG8-F1
#
_entry.id   AF-A0A4Q3YAG8-F1
#
_cell.length_a   1.000
_cell.length_b   1.000
_cell.length_c   1.000
_cell.angle_alpha   90.00
_cell.angle_beta   90.00
_cell.angle_gamma   90.00
#
_symmetry.space_group_name_H-M   'P 1'
#
loop_
_entity.id
_entity.type
_entity.pdbx_description
1 polymer ?
#
loop_
_entity_poly.entity_id
_entity_poly.type
_entity_poly.pdbx_seq_one_letter_code
_entity_poly.pdbx_strand_id
1 'polypeptide(L)'
;MPMTRFLWVLLLFPANLWAQDLAEMELARETLRALQAPSFAKRREYCGFIGYDARGVLIATDPSPGTQATCYSEIPENFAPVASYHTHGAFDVGYINEVPSDTDYRSDAALYLNGFVSTPGGRLWYVDTRNREVRQICGVACLPVAPGFYKGLNGEIQDVYSVEELMRLMED
;
A
#
# COMPACT_ATOMS: atom_id res chain seq x y z
N MET A 1 -58.78 25.56 2.66
CA MET A 1 -57.37 25.61 2.23
C MET A 1 -56.47 25.51 3.45
N PRO A 2 -55.81 24.37 3.72
CA PRO A 2 -54.60 24.34 4.54
C PRO A 2 -53.37 24.19 3.64
N MET A 3 -52.40 25.08 3.83
CA MET A 3 -51.15 25.10 3.08
C MET A 3 -50.13 24.25 3.83
N THR A 4 -49.91 23.02 3.35
CA THR A 4 -48.94 22.09 3.92
C THR A 4 -47.52 22.58 3.60
N ARG A 5 -46.79 23.05 4.61
CA ARG A 5 -45.35 23.33 4.49
C ARG A 5 -44.60 22.00 4.46
N PHE A 6 -44.10 21.62 3.29
CA PHE A 6 -43.09 20.56 3.17
C PHE A 6 -41.74 21.10 3.68
N LEU A 7 -41.29 20.59 4.82
CA LEU A 7 -39.93 20.81 5.30
C LEU A 7 -39.03 19.81 4.54
N TRP A 8 -38.22 20.31 3.62
CA TRP A 8 -37.18 19.51 2.96
C TRP A 8 -36.02 19.31 3.92
N VAL A 9 -35.90 18.12 4.49
CA VAL A 9 -34.71 17.68 5.22
C VAL A 9 -33.67 17.26 4.18
N LEU A 10 -32.64 18.08 4.00
CA LEU A 10 -31.43 17.70 3.27
C LEU A 10 -30.66 16.66 4.10
N LEU A 11 -30.74 15.40 3.70
CA LEU A 11 -29.89 14.32 4.19
C LEU A 11 -28.46 14.56 3.67
N LEU A 12 -27.59 15.08 4.51
CA LEU A 12 -26.14 15.12 4.27
C LEU A 12 -25.61 13.68 4.38
N PHE A 13 -25.44 13.01 3.23
CA PHE A 13 -24.70 11.75 3.17
C PHE A 13 -23.22 11.98 3.50
N PRO A 14 -22.53 11.01 4.14
CA PRO A 14 -21.14 11.17 4.58
C PRO A 14 -20.17 11.05 3.38
N ALA A 15 -20.02 12.12 2.60
CA ALA A 15 -19.04 12.20 1.50
C ALA A 15 -17.58 12.15 1.99
N ASN A 16 -17.34 12.34 3.29
CA ASN A 16 -16.01 12.54 3.85
C ASN A 16 -15.16 11.25 3.92
N LEU A 17 -15.77 10.08 4.16
CA LEU A 17 -15.00 8.82 4.31
C LEU A 17 -14.41 8.35 2.98
N TRP A 18 -15.19 8.38 1.89
CA TRP A 18 -14.70 7.97 0.57
C TRP A 18 -13.65 8.91 0.00
N ALA A 19 -13.72 10.20 0.32
CA ALA A 19 -12.72 11.18 -0.11
C ALA A 19 -11.38 10.97 0.61
N GLN A 20 -11.40 10.55 1.88
CA GLN A 20 -10.20 10.24 2.65
C GLN A 20 -9.45 9.01 2.09
N ASP A 21 -10.17 7.92 1.80
CA ASP A 21 -9.57 6.69 1.24
C ASP A 21 -8.93 6.94 -0.14
N LEU A 22 -9.54 7.80 -0.98
CA LEU A 22 -9.00 8.16 -2.28
C LEU A 22 -7.72 9.02 -2.19
N ALA A 23 -7.70 9.97 -1.25
CA ALA A 23 -6.53 10.82 -1.03
C ALA A 23 -5.33 10.02 -0.49
N GLU A 24 -5.58 9.11 0.44
CA GLU A 24 -4.57 8.17 0.95
C GLU A 24 -3.99 7.31 -0.16
N MET A 25 -4.84 6.69 -0.98
CA MET A 25 -4.41 5.84 -2.10
C MET A 25 -3.59 6.62 -3.13
N GLU A 26 -4.00 7.83 -3.50
CA GLU A 26 -3.27 8.61 -4.50
C GLU A 26 -1.92 9.06 -3.97
N LEU A 27 -1.85 9.50 -2.71
CA LEU A 27 -0.59 9.85 -2.07
C LEU A 27 0.34 8.63 -1.94
N ALA A 28 -0.18 7.45 -1.59
CA ALA A 28 0.59 6.22 -1.57
C ALA A 28 1.13 5.87 -2.97
N ARG A 29 0.28 5.99 -4.01
CA ARG A 29 0.67 5.74 -5.40
C ARG A 29 1.77 6.71 -5.86
N GLU A 30 1.65 8.00 -5.59
CA GLU A 30 2.66 9.02 -5.94
C GLU A 30 3.99 8.76 -5.21
N THR A 31 3.91 8.47 -3.91
CA THR A 31 5.07 8.15 -3.07
C THR A 31 5.80 6.93 -3.62
N LEU A 32 5.10 5.81 -3.81
CA LEU A 32 5.69 4.57 -4.32
C LEU A 32 6.20 4.72 -5.75
N ARG A 33 5.49 5.44 -6.62
CA ARG A 33 5.96 5.76 -7.98
C ARG A 33 7.33 6.45 -7.96
N ALA A 34 7.51 7.43 -7.08
CA ALA A 34 8.77 8.17 -6.95
C ALA A 34 9.92 7.30 -6.41
N LEU A 35 9.60 6.30 -5.58
CA LEU A 35 10.57 5.42 -4.92
C LEU A 35 11.04 4.24 -5.78
N GLN A 36 10.31 3.85 -6.82
CA GLN A 36 10.69 2.71 -7.67
C GLN A 36 12.10 2.85 -8.25
N ALA A 37 12.43 4.00 -8.86
CA ALA A 37 13.74 4.21 -9.47
C ALA A 37 14.93 4.06 -8.48
N PRO A 38 14.95 4.76 -7.32
CA PRO A 38 16.01 4.54 -6.34
C PRO A 38 15.97 3.15 -5.69
N SER A 39 14.79 2.55 -5.49
CA SER A 39 14.63 1.19 -4.97
C SER A 39 15.30 0.15 -5.86
N PHE A 40 15.04 0.21 -7.17
CA PHE A 40 15.64 -0.69 -8.16
C PHE A 40 17.15 -0.47 -8.26
N ALA A 41 17.59 0.78 -8.37
CA ALA A 41 19.01 1.11 -8.53
C ALA A 41 19.86 0.64 -7.34
N LYS A 42 19.29 0.71 -6.13
CA LYS A 42 19.99 0.33 -4.89
C LYS A 42 19.64 -1.06 -4.40
N ARG A 43 18.82 -1.80 -5.17
CA ARG A 43 18.34 -3.16 -4.87
C ARG A 43 17.84 -3.31 -3.43
N ARG A 44 17.03 -2.35 -2.97
CA ARG A 44 16.52 -2.32 -1.60
C ARG A 44 15.13 -1.75 -1.51
N GLU A 45 14.45 -2.11 -0.44
CA GLU A 45 13.17 -1.55 -0.05
C GLU A 45 13.33 -0.13 0.51
N TYR A 46 12.28 0.65 0.34
CA TYR A 46 12.06 1.93 0.99
C TYR A 46 10.70 1.91 1.65
N CYS A 47 10.60 2.31 2.91
CA CYS A 47 9.36 2.26 3.67
C CYS A 47 9.11 3.51 4.49
N GLY A 48 7.86 3.69 4.90
CA GLY A 48 7.42 4.78 5.75
C GLY A 48 5.92 4.66 6.03
N PHE A 49 5.32 5.78 6.40
CA PHE A 49 3.90 5.85 6.72
C PHE A 49 3.18 6.95 5.94
N ILE A 50 1.91 6.72 5.65
CA ILE A 50 0.94 7.73 5.23
C ILE A 50 0.10 8.10 6.45
N GLY A 51 -0.19 9.39 6.64
CA GLY A 51 -0.88 9.86 7.83
C GLY A 51 -0.97 11.38 7.93
N TYR A 52 -1.49 11.86 9.04
CA TYR A 52 -1.71 13.28 9.25
C TYR A 52 -0.61 13.89 10.11
N ASP A 53 -0.07 15.02 9.68
CA ASP A 53 0.85 15.84 10.48
C ASP A 53 0.12 16.60 11.60
N ALA A 54 0.87 17.32 12.43
CA ALA A 54 0.34 18.14 13.52
C ALA A 54 -0.65 19.25 13.08
N ARG A 55 -0.70 19.58 11.78
CA ARG A 55 -1.64 20.56 11.20
C ARG A 55 -2.86 19.90 10.59
N GLY A 56 -2.97 18.56 10.67
CA GLY A 56 -4.03 17.79 10.04
C GLY A 56 -3.88 17.65 8.53
N VAL A 57 -2.67 17.82 7.99
CA VAL A 57 -2.38 17.64 6.57
C VAL A 57 -1.96 16.20 6.32
N LEU A 58 -2.61 15.53 5.35
CA LEU A 58 -2.24 14.19 4.91
C LEU A 58 -0.89 14.25 4.17
N ILE A 59 0.11 13.53 4.68
CA ILE A 59 1.47 13.46 4.14
C ILE A 59 2.02 12.03 4.19
N ALA A 60 3.05 11.78 3.37
CA ALA A 60 3.92 10.62 3.51
C ALA A 60 5.14 11.02 4.34
N THR A 61 5.59 10.17 5.26
CA THR A 61 6.86 10.37 5.97
C THR A 61 8.03 10.26 5.00
N ASP A 62 9.16 10.86 5.36
CA ASP A 62 10.41 10.61 4.63
C ASP A 62 10.72 9.10 4.58
N PRO A 63 11.14 8.58 3.42
CA PRO A 63 11.33 7.15 3.22
C PRO A 63 12.61 6.67 3.91
N SER A 64 12.47 5.67 4.77
CA SER A 64 13.60 4.97 5.40
C SER A 64 14.18 3.93 4.44
N PRO A 65 15.51 3.87 4.25
CA PRO A 65 16.13 2.85 3.41
C PRO A 65 16.23 1.51 4.15
N GLY A 66 15.75 0.45 3.52
CA GLY A 66 15.84 -0.92 4.03
C GLY A 66 17.01 -1.72 3.45
N THR A 67 16.85 -3.03 3.53
CA THR A 67 17.64 -4.08 2.87
C THR A 67 16.93 -4.54 1.59
N GLN A 68 17.37 -5.65 1.00
CA GLN A 68 16.72 -6.24 -0.18
C GLN A 68 15.28 -6.72 0.10
N ALA A 69 14.98 -7.12 1.33
CA ALA A 69 13.72 -7.82 1.67
C ALA A 69 13.14 -7.39 3.04
N THR A 70 13.65 -6.30 3.61
CA THR A 70 13.12 -5.74 4.86
C THR A 70 13.32 -4.24 4.90
N CYS A 71 12.40 -3.53 5.55
CA CYS A 71 12.58 -2.13 5.88
C CYS A 71 11.94 -1.82 7.24
N TYR A 72 12.51 -0.85 7.94
CA TYR A 72 11.99 -0.35 9.20
C TYR A 72 11.97 1.18 9.16
N SER A 73 10.87 1.76 9.62
CA SER A 73 10.72 3.21 9.81
C SER A 73 10.09 3.46 11.17
N GLU A 74 10.58 4.48 11.86
CA GLU A 74 9.96 4.96 13.10
C GLU A 74 8.76 5.86 12.77
N ILE A 75 7.70 5.78 13.59
CA ILE A 75 6.54 6.68 13.50
C ILE A 75 6.90 7.99 14.22
N PRO A 76 6.86 9.16 13.57
CA PRO A 76 7.16 10.42 14.23
C PRO A 76 6.17 10.75 15.38
N GLU A 77 6.64 11.38 16.46
CA GLU A 77 5.83 11.65 17.68
C GLU A 77 4.54 12.47 17.42
N ASN A 78 4.57 13.41 16.46
CA ASN A 78 3.45 14.29 16.14
C ASN A 78 2.80 13.93 14.79
N PHE A 79 2.65 12.63 14.55
CA PHE A 79 2.10 12.08 13.32
C PHE A 79 1.08 11.00 13.64
N ALA A 80 -0.08 11.06 12.97
CA ALA A 80 -1.14 10.08 13.09
C ALA A 80 -1.12 9.14 11.87
N PRO A 81 -0.49 7.96 11.96
CA PRO A 81 -0.43 7.03 10.83
C PRO A 81 -1.81 6.46 10.51
N VAL A 82 -2.11 6.31 9.22
CA VAL A 82 -3.32 5.65 8.71
C VAL A 82 -2.98 4.43 7.85
N ALA A 83 -1.81 4.42 7.23
CA ALA A 83 -1.27 3.27 6.50
C ALA A 83 0.25 3.24 6.53
N SER A 84 0.83 2.05 6.37
CA SER A 84 2.24 1.88 5.99
C SER A 84 2.39 1.96 4.46
N TYR A 85 3.62 2.19 4.00
CA TYR A 85 3.98 1.93 2.61
C TYR A 85 5.37 1.31 2.54
N HIS A 86 5.61 0.46 1.55
CA HIS A 86 6.98 0.11 1.15
C HIS A 86 7.10 -0.29 -0.32
N THR A 87 8.31 -0.18 -0.87
CA THR A 87 8.67 -0.79 -2.16
C THR A 87 9.29 -2.16 -1.91
N HIS A 88 9.01 -3.13 -2.77
CA HIS A 88 9.96 -4.22 -2.99
C HIS A 88 11.15 -3.68 -3.80
N GLY A 89 12.31 -4.30 -3.61
CA GLY A 89 13.57 -3.91 -4.25
C GLY A 89 13.63 -4.13 -5.77
N ALA A 90 14.83 -4.38 -6.31
CA ALA A 90 14.97 -4.78 -7.70
C ALA A 90 14.42 -6.20 -7.93
N PHE A 91 14.03 -6.51 -9.16
CA PHE A 91 13.64 -7.88 -9.53
C PHE A 91 14.81 -8.86 -9.29
N ASP A 92 14.53 -9.96 -8.61
CA ASP A 92 15.50 -11.02 -8.28
C ASP A 92 14.90 -12.41 -8.53
N VAL A 93 15.56 -13.21 -9.36
CA VAL A 93 15.05 -14.50 -9.82
C VAL A 93 14.86 -15.51 -8.68
N GLY A 94 15.61 -15.35 -7.57
CA GLY A 94 15.53 -16.23 -6.40
C GLY A 94 14.45 -15.88 -5.39
N TYR A 95 13.60 -14.88 -5.66
CA TYR A 95 12.64 -14.35 -4.69
C TYR A 95 11.23 -14.18 -5.30
N ILE A 96 10.21 -14.29 -4.44
CA ILE A 96 8.83 -13.88 -4.76
C ILE A 96 8.75 -12.36 -4.59
N ASN A 97 9.07 -11.62 -5.65
CA ASN A 97 9.14 -10.14 -5.57
C ASN A 97 7.81 -9.45 -5.90
N GLU A 98 6.81 -10.19 -6.37
CA GLU A 98 5.64 -9.60 -7.02
C GLU A 98 4.34 -9.71 -6.22
N VAL A 99 4.42 -10.25 -5.00
CA VAL A 99 3.31 -10.41 -4.05
C VAL A 99 3.82 -10.01 -2.66
N PRO A 100 3.07 -9.22 -1.86
CA PRO A 100 3.44 -8.96 -0.47
C PRO A 100 3.65 -10.27 0.31
N SER A 101 4.55 -10.26 1.29
CA SER A 101 4.81 -11.41 2.16
C SER A 101 3.79 -11.53 3.29
N ASP A 102 3.73 -12.70 3.94
CA ASP A 102 2.95 -12.89 5.17
C ASP A 102 3.47 -12.01 6.31
N THR A 103 4.76 -11.68 6.29
CA THR A 103 5.40 -10.78 7.26
C THR A 103 4.93 -9.34 7.09
N ASP A 104 4.69 -8.88 5.86
CA ASP A 104 4.13 -7.55 5.59
C ASP A 104 2.75 -7.42 6.23
N TYR A 105 1.87 -8.39 5.96
CA TYR A 105 0.54 -8.45 6.58
C TYR A 105 0.62 -8.43 8.12
N ARG A 106 1.47 -9.30 8.72
CA ARG A 106 1.57 -9.40 10.18
C ARG A 106 2.10 -8.11 10.82
N SER A 107 3.01 -7.41 10.14
CA SER A 107 3.60 -6.18 10.64
C SER A 107 2.58 -5.05 10.65
N ASP A 108 1.82 -4.88 9.56
CA ASP A 108 0.74 -3.90 9.49
C ASP A 108 -0.37 -4.21 10.50
N ALA A 109 -0.75 -5.49 10.63
CA ALA A 109 -1.79 -5.91 11.55
C ALA A 109 -1.39 -5.68 13.02
N ALA A 110 -0.11 -5.87 13.37
CA ALA A 110 0.40 -5.60 14.71
C ALA A 110 0.36 -4.09 15.07
N LEU A 111 0.39 -3.22 14.06
CA LEU A 111 0.24 -1.77 14.21
C LEU A 111 -1.21 -1.29 14.06
N TYR A 112 -2.16 -2.18 13.80
CA TYR A 112 -3.56 -1.86 13.45
C TYR A 112 -3.68 -0.94 12.24
N LEU A 113 -2.77 -1.07 11.26
CA LEU A 113 -2.73 -0.29 10.03
C LEU A 113 -3.08 -1.16 8.83
N ASN A 114 -3.44 -0.51 7.72
CA ASN A 114 -3.35 -1.14 6.38
C ASN A 114 -2.01 -0.76 5.75
N GLY A 115 -1.69 -1.33 4.60
CA GLY A 115 -0.42 -1.08 3.92
C GLY A 115 -0.53 -0.95 2.41
N PHE A 116 0.45 -0.28 1.79
CA PHE A 116 0.61 -0.20 0.34
C PHE A 116 1.98 -0.73 -0.07
N VAL A 117 2.00 -1.59 -1.10
CA VAL A 117 3.24 -2.21 -1.58
C VAL A 117 3.39 -2.04 -3.08
N SER A 118 4.55 -1.56 -3.54
CA SER A 118 4.89 -1.54 -4.97
C SER A 118 5.93 -2.59 -5.33
N THR A 119 5.72 -3.30 -6.44
CA THR A 119 6.60 -4.41 -6.85
C THR A 119 7.45 -4.08 -8.08
N PRO A 120 8.50 -4.86 -8.39
CA PRO A 120 9.35 -4.62 -9.57
C PRO A 120 8.59 -4.65 -10.90
N GLY A 121 7.55 -5.48 -11.04
CA GLY A 121 6.66 -5.52 -12.19
C GLY A 121 5.75 -4.30 -12.32
N GLY A 122 5.84 -3.37 -11.38
CA GLY A 122 5.04 -2.14 -11.36
C GLY A 122 3.62 -2.35 -10.85
N ARG A 123 3.35 -3.44 -10.12
CA ARG A 123 2.05 -3.61 -9.44
C ARG A 123 1.98 -2.69 -8.24
N LEU A 124 0.76 -2.32 -7.87
CA LEU A 124 0.46 -1.65 -6.61
C LEU A 124 -0.55 -2.51 -5.85
N TRP A 125 -0.16 -2.89 -4.64
CA TRP A 125 -0.94 -3.72 -3.73
C TRP A 125 -1.46 -2.91 -2.55
N TYR A 126 -2.54 -3.40 -1.98
CA TYR A 126 -3.12 -2.96 -0.73
C TYR A 126 -3.21 -4.15 0.22
N VAL A 127 -2.65 -3.98 1.42
CA VAL A 127 -2.69 -4.94 2.53
C VAL A 127 -3.85 -4.54 3.43
N ASP A 128 -4.94 -5.29 3.38
CA ASP A 128 -6.15 -5.04 4.17
C ASP A 128 -6.15 -5.90 5.43
N THR A 129 -5.71 -5.32 6.54
CA THR A 129 -5.60 -6.06 7.81
C THR A 129 -6.94 -6.32 8.47
N ARG A 130 -7.98 -5.56 8.08
CA ARG A 130 -9.34 -5.74 8.57
C ARG A 130 -10.03 -6.91 7.87
N ASN A 131 -9.91 -6.97 6.55
CA ASN A 131 -10.51 -8.03 5.74
C ASN A 131 -9.63 -9.28 5.64
N ARG A 132 -8.40 -9.25 6.16
CA ARG A 132 -7.44 -10.36 6.14
C ARG A 132 -7.11 -10.81 4.72
N GLU A 133 -6.81 -9.85 3.85
CA GLU A 133 -6.44 -10.10 2.47
C GLU A 133 -5.39 -9.09 1.98
N VAL A 134 -4.69 -9.46 0.92
CA VAL A 134 -3.89 -8.55 0.11
C VAL A 134 -4.47 -8.52 -1.30
N ARG A 135 -4.66 -7.33 -1.86
CA ARG A 135 -5.29 -7.16 -3.17
C ARG A 135 -4.55 -6.16 -4.03
N GLN A 136 -4.52 -6.38 -5.33
CA GLN A 136 -3.98 -5.42 -6.28
C GLN A 136 -4.95 -4.24 -6.39
N ILE A 137 -4.41 -3.03 -6.27
CA ILE A 137 -5.07 -1.80 -6.72
C ILE A 137 -4.95 -1.72 -8.25
N CYS A 138 -3.77 -2.08 -8.78
CA CYS A 138 -3.53 -2.17 -10.21
C CYS A 138 -2.35 -3.11 -10.52
N GLY A 139 -2.37 -3.69 -11.72
CA GLY A 139 -1.43 -4.72 -12.13
C GLY A 139 -0.14 -4.23 -12.77
N VAL A 140 0.49 -5.13 -13.54
CA VAL A 140 1.80 -4.92 -14.20
C VAL A 140 1.83 -3.59 -14.97
N ALA A 141 2.94 -2.87 -14.84
CA ALA A 141 3.20 -1.57 -15.48
C ALA A 141 2.25 -0.43 -15.05
N CYS A 142 1.54 -0.56 -13.93
CA CYS A 142 0.83 0.56 -13.31
C CYS A 142 1.79 1.62 -12.73
N LEU A 143 2.89 1.14 -12.14
CA LEU A 143 4.04 1.91 -11.67
C LEU A 143 5.28 1.60 -12.53
N PRO A 144 6.38 2.38 -12.42
CA PRO A 144 7.62 2.09 -13.12
C PRO A 144 8.06 0.63 -12.92
N VAL A 145 8.48 0.01 -14.02
CA VAL A 145 8.89 -1.40 -14.06
C VAL A 145 10.40 -1.49 -13.93
N ALA A 146 10.87 -2.40 -13.09
CA ALA A 146 12.29 -2.64 -12.87
C ALA A 146 12.96 -3.17 -14.15
N PRO A 147 14.20 -2.71 -14.45
CA PRO A 147 15.02 -3.36 -15.45
C PRO A 147 15.20 -4.84 -15.13
N GLY A 148 14.94 -5.72 -16.09
CA GLY A 148 15.07 -7.17 -15.91
C GLY A 148 13.83 -7.88 -15.34
N PHE A 149 12.72 -7.17 -15.08
CA PHE A 149 11.45 -7.81 -14.77
C PHE A 149 11.05 -8.79 -15.88
N TYR A 150 10.73 -10.03 -15.49
CA TYR A 150 10.23 -11.06 -16.38
C TYR A 150 8.88 -11.57 -15.91
N LYS A 151 7.82 -11.27 -16.68
CA LYS A 151 6.46 -11.67 -16.35
C LYS A 151 6.33 -13.20 -16.31
N GLY A 152 5.70 -13.71 -15.25
CA GLY A 152 5.40 -15.13 -15.09
C GLY A 152 6.50 -15.96 -14.44
N LEU A 153 7.61 -15.35 -14.02
CA LEU A 153 8.66 -16.08 -13.29
C LEU A 153 8.15 -16.65 -11.96
N ASN A 154 7.41 -15.86 -11.18
CA ASN A 154 6.77 -16.30 -9.94
C ASN A 154 5.42 -17.01 -10.18
N GLY A 155 5.21 -17.58 -11.38
CA GLY A 155 3.95 -18.20 -11.77
C GLY A 155 2.83 -17.19 -12.04
N GLU A 156 1.59 -17.69 -11.96
CA GLU A 156 0.40 -16.86 -12.08
C GLU A 156 0.14 -16.11 -10.78
N ILE A 157 0.17 -14.78 -10.85
CA ILE A 157 -0.10 -13.90 -9.72
C ILE A 157 -1.56 -13.49 -9.76
N GLN A 158 -2.28 -13.86 -8.71
CA GLN A 158 -3.69 -13.53 -8.52
C GLN A 158 -3.87 -12.06 -8.17
N ASP A 159 -5.06 -11.52 -8.38
CA ASP A 159 -5.37 -10.13 -8.01
C ASP A 159 -5.69 -9.98 -6.51
N VAL A 160 -6.02 -11.08 -5.83
CA VAL A 160 -6.31 -11.11 -4.39
C VAL A 160 -5.74 -12.40 -3.80
N TYR A 161 -5.19 -12.30 -2.59
CA TYR A 161 -4.83 -13.44 -1.75
C TYR A 161 -5.42 -13.22 -0.36
N SER A 162 -6.12 -14.22 0.17
CA SER A 162 -6.37 -14.31 1.61
C SER A 162 -5.05 -14.49 2.36
N VAL A 163 -5.02 -14.14 3.64
CA VAL A 163 -3.83 -14.36 4.48
C VAL A 163 -3.42 -15.83 4.51
N GLU A 164 -4.37 -16.76 4.48
CA GLU A 164 -4.09 -18.19 4.47
C GLU A 164 -3.45 -18.66 3.15
N GLU A 165 -3.86 -18.08 2.02
CA GLU A 165 -3.21 -18.34 0.72
C GLU A 165 -1.82 -17.71 0.67
N LEU A 166 -1.65 -16.51 1.23
CA LEU A 166 -0.38 -15.83 1.32
C LEU A 166 0.65 -16.63 2.12
N MET A 167 0.25 -17.19 3.27
CA MET A 167 1.12 -18.04 4.08
C MET A 167 1.58 -19.28 3.31
N ARG A 168 0.68 -19.96 2.59
CA ARG A 168 1.06 -21.13 1.77
C ARG A 168 2.04 -20.73 0.66
N LEU A 169 1.81 -19.59 0.02
CA LEU A 169 2.70 -19.09 -1.03
C LEU A 169 4.11 -18.81 -0.53
N MET A 170 4.28 -18.42 0.74
CA MET A 170 5.60 -18.14 1.34
C MET A 170 6.32 -19.38 1.88
N GLU A 171 5.64 -20.51 2.03
CA GLU A 171 6.23 -21.78 2.48
C GLU A 171 6.86 -22.61 1.35
N ASP A 172 6.49 -22.31 0.09
CA ASP A 172 6.92 -22.98 -1.14
C ASP A 172 8.16 -22.33 -1.79
#